data_AF-A0A2D8PL68-F1
#
_entry.id   AF-A0A2D8PL68-F1
#
_cell.length_a   1.000
_cell.length_b   1.000
_cell.length_c   1.000
_cell.angle_alpha   90.00
_cell.angle_beta   90.00
_cell.angle_gamma   90.00
#
_symmetry.space_group_name_H-M   'P 1'
#
loop_
_entity.id
_entity.type
_entity.pdbx_description
1 polymer ?
#
loop_
_entity_poly.entity_id
_entity_poly.type
_entity_poly.pdbx_seq_one_letter_code
_entity_poly.pdbx_strand_id
1 'polypeptide(L)'
;MLLEVHEPVDGTAIAEDAVVVRGITEPGAAVTINDVPAILEQNGGAGVAFRGTATLVQGENEIIIVATDNQGNQATFVRSVTSNAPPQPPFLLVITEPRDLSIVSTGIIRLSGRTGPKAVVSVNGVSLGIDTVGKFSTLVALEPGPNIIDVVSTNSDGQVMSAVAAVIYRP
;
A
#
# COMPACT_ATOMS: atom_id res chain seq x y z
N MET A 1 9.40 -11.40 -33.07
CA MET A 1 8.92 -11.04 -31.73
C MET A 1 7.52 -10.46 -31.81
N LEU A 2 6.58 -11.18 -31.23
CA LEU A 2 5.17 -10.80 -31.10
C LEU A 2 4.92 -10.11 -29.76
N LEU A 3 4.25 -8.95 -29.80
CA LEU A 3 3.66 -8.31 -28.64
C LEU A 3 2.38 -7.58 -29.06
N GLU A 4 1.24 -8.07 -28.60
CA GLU A 4 -0.08 -7.46 -28.79
C GLU A 4 -0.70 -7.17 -27.43
N VAL A 5 -1.23 -5.96 -27.24
CA VAL A 5 -1.88 -5.53 -25.98
C VAL A 5 -3.36 -5.25 -26.27
N HIS A 6 -4.24 -6.00 -25.62
CA HIS A 6 -5.70 -5.94 -25.83
C HIS A 6 -6.41 -5.07 -24.81
N GLU A 7 -5.99 -5.14 -23.55
CA GLU A 7 -6.58 -4.38 -22.45
C GLU A 7 -5.48 -3.70 -21.61
N PRO A 8 -5.75 -2.51 -21.05
CA PRO A 8 -6.92 -1.67 -21.33
C PRO A 8 -6.90 -1.12 -22.76
N VAL A 9 -8.03 -0.61 -23.26
CA VAL A 9 -8.09 0.11 -24.54
C VAL A 9 -7.41 1.48 -24.36
N ASP A 10 -6.76 1.96 -25.41
CA ASP A 10 -6.08 3.25 -25.39
C ASP A 10 -7.02 4.41 -25.04
N GLY A 11 -6.56 5.32 -24.18
CA GLY A 11 -7.32 6.48 -23.71
C GLY A 11 -8.47 6.16 -22.75
N THR A 12 -8.57 4.92 -22.26
CA THR A 12 -9.63 4.53 -21.31
C THR A 12 -9.50 5.29 -20.00
N ALA A 13 -10.64 5.78 -19.49
CA ALA A 13 -10.75 6.33 -18.15
C ALA A 13 -11.07 5.21 -17.13
N ILE A 14 -10.31 5.16 -16.05
CA ILE A 14 -10.35 4.11 -15.02
C ILE A 14 -10.69 4.76 -13.67
N ALA A 15 -11.56 4.15 -12.87
CA ALA A 15 -12.01 4.72 -11.59
C ALA A 15 -11.16 4.24 -10.39
N GLU A 16 -10.22 3.33 -10.67
CA GLU A 16 -9.34 2.66 -9.73
C GLU A 16 -7.88 3.16 -9.85
N ASP A 17 -7.09 2.86 -8.81
CA ASP A 17 -5.65 3.12 -8.74
C ASP A 17 -4.81 1.98 -9.32
N ALA A 18 -5.45 1.02 -10.00
CA ALA A 18 -4.79 -0.04 -10.74
C ALA A 18 -5.67 -0.53 -11.89
N VAL A 19 -5.04 -1.12 -12.90
CA VAL A 19 -5.74 -1.73 -14.04
C VAL A 19 -5.11 -3.05 -14.45
N VAL A 20 -5.94 -3.99 -14.87
CA VAL A 20 -5.49 -5.25 -15.46
C VAL A 20 -5.08 -5.00 -16.91
N VAL A 21 -3.85 -5.37 -17.23
CA VAL A 21 -3.31 -5.37 -18.59
C VAL A 21 -3.36 -6.78 -19.13
N ARG A 22 -3.86 -6.96 -20.35
CA ARG A 22 -3.93 -8.25 -21.04
C ARG A 22 -3.40 -8.14 -22.46
N GLY A 23 -2.80 -9.22 -22.93
CA GLY A 23 -2.32 -9.29 -24.30
C GLY A 23 -1.83 -10.68 -24.67
N ILE A 24 -1.15 -10.76 -25.81
CA ILE A 24 -0.53 -11.97 -26.33
C ILE A 24 0.93 -11.66 -26.69
N THR A 25 1.82 -12.59 -26.40
CA THR A 25 3.21 -12.59 -26.85
C THR A 25 3.59 -13.92 -27.49
N GLU A 26 4.82 -14.08 -27.97
CA GLU A 26 5.31 -15.35 -28.50
C GLU A 26 5.69 -16.35 -27.39
N PRO A 27 5.60 -17.67 -27.65
CA PRO A 27 6.01 -18.67 -26.68
C PRO A 27 7.47 -18.53 -26.24
N GLY A 28 7.70 -18.58 -24.93
CA GLY A 28 9.03 -18.47 -24.34
C GLY A 28 9.53 -17.04 -24.11
N ALA A 29 8.79 -16.01 -24.52
CA ALA A 29 9.10 -14.63 -24.15
C ALA A 29 8.73 -14.35 -22.69
N ALA A 30 9.52 -13.53 -22.01
CA ALA A 30 9.17 -12.91 -20.73
C ALA A 30 8.45 -11.58 -20.99
N VAL A 31 7.44 -11.25 -20.18
CA VAL A 31 6.70 -9.98 -20.29
C VAL A 31 6.78 -9.22 -18.97
N THR A 32 7.07 -7.92 -19.03
CA THR A 32 6.93 -6.99 -17.91
C THR A 32 5.89 -5.92 -18.21
N ILE A 33 5.23 -5.44 -17.17
CA ILE A 33 4.31 -4.30 -17.17
C ILE A 33 4.82 -3.33 -16.10
N ASN A 34 5.27 -2.15 -16.51
CA ASN A 34 5.98 -1.19 -15.63
C ASN A 34 7.08 -1.89 -14.82
N ASP A 35 7.92 -2.66 -15.50
CA ASP A 35 9.02 -3.48 -14.94
C ASP A 35 8.59 -4.62 -13.99
N VAL A 36 7.29 -4.80 -13.75
CA VAL A 36 6.76 -5.93 -12.96
C VAL A 36 6.48 -7.13 -13.88
N PRO A 37 6.98 -8.33 -13.58
CA PRO A 37 6.70 -9.52 -14.39
C PRO A 37 5.20 -9.82 -14.50
N ALA A 38 4.73 -10.02 -15.73
CA ALA A 38 3.38 -10.48 -16.02
C ALA A 38 3.26 -12.00 -15.84
N ILE A 39 2.04 -12.46 -15.57
CA ILE A 39 1.69 -13.89 -15.55
C ILE A 39 1.44 -14.34 -16.98
N LEU A 40 2.13 -15.40 -17.40
CA LEU A 40 1.91 -16.05 -18.69
C LEU A 40 0.92 -17.21 -18.54
N GLU A 41 -0.12 -17.20 -19.35
CA GLU A 41 -1.14 -18.25 -19.43
C GLU A 41 -0.81 -19.13 -20.65
N GLN A 42 -0.17 -20.27 -20.39
CA GLN A 42 0.29 -21.24 -21.40
C GLN A 42 -0.91 -21.92 -22.08
N ASN A 43 -1.49 -21.24 -23.08
CA ASN A 43 -2.69 -21.69 -23.78
C ASN A 43 -2.35 -22.28 -25.16
N GLY A 44 -1.32 -23.14 -25.27
CA GLY A 44 -1.09 -24.12 -26.37
C GLY A 44 -1.26 -23.72 -27.84
N GLY A 45 -1.38 -22.43 -28.19
CA GLY A 45 -1.69 -21.91 -29.53
C GLY A 45 -0.56 -21.09 -30.15
N ALA A 46 -0.87 -20.28 -31.17
CA ALA A 46 0.12 -19.47 -31.92
C ALA A 46 0.79 -18.35 -31.10
N GLY A 47 0.30 -18.07 -29.89
CA GLY A 47 0.88 -17.13 -28.94
C GLY A 47 0.53 -17.52 -27.49
N VAL A 48 1.18 -16.87 -26.53
CA VAL A 48 0.96 -17.04 -25.09
C VAL A 48 0.26 -15.80 -24.58
N ALA A 49 -0.91 -15.98 -23.97
CA ALA A 49 -1.61 -14.88 -23.34
C ALA A 49 -0.85 -14.44 -22.09
N PHE A 50 -0.82 -13.14 -21.81
CA PHE A 50 -0.28 -12.62 -20.57
C PHE A 50 -1.31 -11.75 -19.86
N ARG A 51 -1.21 -11.70 -18.54
CA ARG A 51 -1.94 -10.76 -17.69
C ARG A 51 -1.05 -10.19 -16.61
N GLY A 52 -1.27 -8.94 -16.25
CA GLY A 52 -0.68 -8.34 -15.05
C GLY A 52 -1.45 -7.11 -14.63
N THR A 53 -0.98 -6.46 -13.58
CA THR A 53 -1.60 -5.26 -13.03
C THR A 53 -0.62 -4.09 -13.12
N ALA A 54 -1.08 -2.96 -13.66
CA ALA A 54 -0.37 -1.70 -13.60
C ALA A 54 -1.02 -0.82 -12.52
N THR A 55 -0.23 -0.35 -11.56
CA THR A 55 -0.65 0.70 -10.62
C THR A 55 -0.73 2.04 -11.36
N LEU A 56 -1.73 2.84 -11.02
CA LEU A 56 -2.02 4.13 -11.62
C LEU A 56 -1.94 5.24 -10.56
N VAL A 57 -1.46 6.40 -10.99
CA VAL A 57 -1.61 7.66 -10.24
C VAL A 57 -2.79 8.45 -10.79
N GLN A 58 -3.35 9.37 -10.00
CA GLN A 58 -4.43 10.24 -10.49
C GLN A 58 -3.97 11.02 -11.74
N GLY A 59 -4.81 11.05 -12.76
CA GLY A 59 -4.55 11.73 -14.03
C GLY A 59 -4.05 10.77 -15.12
N GLU A 60 -3.27 11.31 -16.06
CA GLU A 60 -2.73 10.54 -17.18
C GLU A 60 -1.61 9.60 -16.72
N ASN A 61 -1.64 8.37 -17.22
CA ASN A 61 -0.64 7.34 -16.97
C ASN A 61 -0.21 6.72 -18.30
N GLU A 62 1.10 6.47 -18.43
CA GLU A 62 1.66 5.62 -19.47
C GLU A 62 2.03 4.27 -18.85
N ILE A 63 1.43 3.20 -19.38
CA ILE A 63 1.75 1.83 -19.00
C ILE A 63 2.72 1.29 -20.05
N ILE A 64 3.92 0.89 -19.61
CA ILE A 64 4.96 0.35 -20.48
C ILE A 64 4.92 -1.17 -20.38
N ILE A 65 4.76 -1.85 -21.51
CA ILE A 65 4.77 -3.30 -21.62
C ILE A 65 5.97 -3.70 -22.46
N VAL A 66 6.83 -4.58 -21.94
CA VAL A 66 8.01 -5.07 -22.65
C VAL A 66 7.95 -6.59 -22.74
N ALA A 67 8.06 -7.13 -23.95
CA ALA A 67 8.31 -8.54 -24.20
C ALA A 67 9.78 -8.74 -24.53
N THR A 68 10.44 -9.72 -23.91
CA THR A 68 11.84 -10.09 -24.16
C THR A 68 11.93 -11.56 -24.53
N ASP A 69 12.52 -11.88 -25.68
CA ASP A 69 12.73 -13.26 -26.12
C ASP A 69 13.96 -13.92 -25.45
N ASN A 70 14.16 -15.23 -25.68
CA ASN A 70 15.28 -15.98 -25.12
C ASN A 70 16.66 -15.55 -25.65
N GLN A 71 16.73 -14.77 -26.72
CA GLN A 71 17.96 -14.20 -27.27
C GLN A 71 18.21 -12.77 -26.74
N GLY A 72 17.28 -12.22 -25.95
CA GLY A 72 17.36 -10.88 -25.39
C GLY A 72 16.80 -9.78 -26.31
N ASN A 73 16.15 -10.12 -27.42
CA ASN A 73 15.48 -9.11 -28.23
C ASN A 73 14.23 -8.59 -27.50
N GLN A 74 13.96 -7.28 -27.60
CA GLN A 74 12.83 -6.63 -26.91
C GLN A 74 11.84 -5.93 -27.84
N ALA A 75 10.54 -6.12 -27.56
CA ALA A 75 9.44 -5.36 -28.15
C ALA A 75 8.80 -4.56 -27.02
N THR A 76 8.57 -3.27 -27.28
CA THR A 76 7.96 -2.35 -26.31
C THR A 76 6.64 -1.83 -26.84
N PHE A 77 5.62 -1.81 -25.98
CA PHE A 77 4.32 -1.22 -26.23
C PHE A 77 4.00 -0.23 -25.12
N VAL A 78 3.48 0.95 -25.47
CA VAL A 78 3.03 1.96 -24.50
C VAL A 78 1.53 2.11 -24.61
N ARG A 79 0.83 2.07 -23.47
CA ARG A 79 -0.62 2.21 -23.36
C ARG A 79 -0.95 3.43 -22.50
N SER A 80 -1.69 4.38 -23.06
CA SER A 80 -2.12 5.57 -22.33
C SER A 80 -3.49 5.36 -21.70
N VAL A 81 -3.65 5.68 -20.42
CA VAL A 81 -4.93 5.65 -19.69
C VAL A 81 -5.05 6.85 -18.75
N THR A 82 -6.26 7.17 -18.33
CA THR A 82 -6.50 8.21 -17.31
C THR A 82 -7.13 7.58 -16.08
N SER A 83 -6.50 7.69 -14.91
CA SER A 83 -7.14 7.33 -13.64
C SER A 83 -7.84 8.54 -13.05
N ASN A 84 -9.13 8.36 -12.73
CA ASN A 84 -9.94 9.29 -11.98
C ASN A 84 -10.04 8.91 -10.49
N ALA A 85 -9.28 7.90 -10.06
CA ALA A 85 -9.22 7.55 -8.65
C ALA A 85 -8.70 8.73 -7.85
N PRO A 86 -9.36 9.10 -6.73
CA PRO A 86 -8.82 10.11 -5.85
C PRO A 86 -7.46 9.64 -5.30
N PRO A 87 -6.50 10.55 -5.06
CA PRO A 87 -5.24 10.18 -4.44
C PRO A 87 -5.48 9.48 -3.09
N GLN A 88 -4.77 8.39 -2.83
CA GLN A 88 -4.78 7.77 -1.51
C GLN A 88 -4.25 8.79 -0.49
N PRO A 89 -4.93 9.00 0.65
CA PRO A 89 -4.42 9.87 1.69
C PRO A 89 -3.07 9.34 2.20
N PRO A 90 -2.12 10.22 2.57
CA PRO A 90 -0.86 9.78 3.12
C PRO A 90 -1.09 8.93 4.37
N PHE A 91 -0.23 7.94 4.60
CA PHE A 91 -0.27 7.16 5.82
C PHE A 91 -0.14 8.08 7.04
N LEU A 92 -0.84 7.73 8.11
CA LEU A 92 -1.01 8.57 9.30
C LEU A 92 -0.80 7.73 10.55
N LEU A 93 -0.19 8.33 11.56
CA LEU A 93 -0.28 7.90 12.95
C LEU A 93 -0.34 9.15 13.84
N VAL A 94 -1.35 9.22 14.71
CA VAL A 94 -1.51 10.30 15.68
C VAL A 94 -2.05 9.76 16.98
N ILE A 95 -1.47 10.20 18.10
CA ILE A 95 -2.00 9.98 19.44
C ILE A 95 -2.89 11.18 19.78
N THR A 96 -4.14 10.91 20.13
CA THR A 96 -5.13 11.94 20.49
C THR A 96 -5.31 12.09 21.99
N GLU A 97 -5.03 11.02 22.76
CA GLU A 97 -5.06 11.02 24.21
C GLU A 97 -4.01 10.02 24.70
N PRO A 98 -3.25 10.32 25.77
CA PRO A 98 -3.25 11.58 26.51
C PRO A 98 -2.57 12.70 25.70
N ARG A 99 -2.70 13.94 26.19
CA ARG A 99 -1.86 15.04 25.71
C ARG A 99 -0.41 14.74 26.09
N ASP A 100 0.51 14.98 25.16
CA ASP A 100 1.94 14.84 25.43
C ASP A 100 2.39 15.72 26.61
N LEU A 101 3.28 15.16 27.43
CA LEU A 101 3.77 15.73 28.70
C LEU A 101 2.69 16.01 29.76
N SER A 102 1.54 15.34 29.69
CA SER A 102 0.49 15.49 30.70
C SER A 102 0.89 14.91 32.06
N ILE A 103 0.36 15.49 33.13
CA ILE A 103 0.49 14.98 34.49
C ILE A 103 -0.84 14.32 34.88
N VAL A 104 -0.79 13.09 35.39
CA VAL A 104 -1.96 12.33 35.83
C VAL A 104 -1.79 11.85 37.26
N SER A 105 -2.91 11.62 37.96
CA SER A 105 -2.94 11.13 39.35
C SER A 105 -3.36 9.66 39.46
N THR A 106 -3.59 8.98 38.34
CA THR A 106 -3.99 7.58 38.29
C THR A 106 -2.95 6.75 37.54
N GLY A 107 -2.56 5.60 38.10
CA GLY A 107 -1.56 4.71 37.49
C GLY A 107 -2.05 3.91 36.29
N ILE A 108 -3.28 4.13 35.82
CA ILE A 108 -3.79 3.57 34.57
C ILE A 108 -4.43 4.72 33.81
N ILE A 109 -4.03 4.89 32.55
CA ILE A 109 -4.61 5.89 31.65
C ILE A 109 -5.18 5.25 30.40
N ARG A 110 -6.06 5.98 29.73
CA ARG A 110 -6.48 5.65 28.36
C ARG A 110 -5.50 6.28 27.38
N LEU A 111 -4.95 5.45 26.50
CA LEU A 111 -4.25 5.87 25.29
C LEU A 111 -5.21 5.70 24.11
N SER A 112 -5.44 6.75 23.35
CA SER A 112 -6.28 6.72 22.14
C SER A 112 -5.59 7.45 21.01
N GLY A 113 -5.85 7.02 19.78
CA GLY A 113 -5.31 7.68 18.60
C GLY A 113 -5.97 7.23 17.32
N ARG A 114 -5.38 7.66 16.20
CA ARG A 114 -5.79 7.27 14.85
C ARG A 114 -4.59 6.89 14.00
N THR A 115 -4.82 5.97 13.09
CA THR A 115 -3.88 5.62 12.02
C THR A 115 -4.63 5.43 10.70
N GLY A 116 -3.93 5.04 9.63
CA GLY A 116 -4.55 4.62 8.38
C GLY A 116 -5.43 3.37 8.56
N PRO A 117 -6.51 3.20 7.77
CA PRO A 117 -7.34 2.02 7.85
C PRO A 117 -6.54 0.75 7.55
N LYS A 118 -6.94 -0.37 8.16
CA LYS A 118 -6.30 -1.70 8.00
C LYS A 118 -4.82 -1.79 8.44
N ALA A 119 -4.26 -0.74 9.06
CA ALA A 119 -2.93 -0.81 9.62
C ALA A 119 -2.86 -1.76 10.84
N VAL A 120 -1.66 -2.26 11.12
CA VAL A 120 -1.35 -2.97 12.37
C VAL A 120 -0.75 -1.96 13.34
N VAL A 121 -1.35 -1.83 14.53
CA VAL A 121 -0.86 -0.93 15.58
C VAL A 121 -0.30 -1.74 16.73
N SER A 122 0.79 -1.26 17.32
CA SER A 122 1.30 -1.75 18.60
C SER A 122 1.53 -0.60 19.58
N VAL A 123 1.31 -0.88 20.86
CA VAL A 123 1.57 0.03 21.98
C VAL A 123 2.53 -0.66 22.92
N ASN A 124 3.71 -0.09 23.16
CA ASN A 124 4.82 -0.71 23.91
C ASN A 124 5.12 -2.15 23.42
N GLY A 125 5.06 -2.36 22.10
CA GLY A 125 5.28 -3.66 21.45
C GLY A 125 4.11 -4.62 21.49
N VAL A 126 2.99 -4.30 22.16
CA VAL A 126 1.79 -5.14 22.21
C VAL A 126 0.82 -4.73 21.10
N SER A 127 0.49 -5.67 20.20
CA SER A 127 -0.45 -5.43 19.10
C SER A 127 -1.87 -5.15 19.59
N LEU A 128 -2.54 -4.21 18.92
CA LEU A 128 -3.91 -3.81 19.20
C LEU A 128 -4.78 -3.89 17.92
N GLY A 129 -6.04 -4.30 18.10
CA GLY A 129 -7.05 -4.13 17.05
C GLY A 129 -7.45 -2.66 16.90
N ILE A 130 -7.67 -2.23 15.65
CA ILE A 130 -8.20 -0.91 15.31
C ILE A 130 -9.57 -1.06 14.65
N ASP A 131 -10.39 -0.01 14.68
CA ASP A 131 -11.68 -0.02 13.99
C ASP A 131 -11.53 0.15 12.45
N THR A 132 -12.64 0.05 11.72
CA THR A 132 -12.65 0.15 10.25
C THR A 132 -12.18 1.49 9.70
N VAL A 133 -12.16 2.53 10.54
CA VAL A 133 -11.71 3.89 10.20
C VAL A 133 -10.38 4.25 10.87
N GLY A 134 -9.67 3.24 11.41
CA GLY A 134 -8.33 3.36 11.95
C GLY A 134 -8.22 3.97 13.35
N LYS A 135 -9.29 4.02 14.14
CA LYS A 135 -9.19 4.43 15.55
C LYS A 135 -8.68 3.28 16.40
N PHE A 136 -7.88 3.63 17.40
CA PHE A 136 -7.38 2.71 18.40
C PHE A 136 -7.54 3.28 19.80
N SER A 137 -7.76 2.42 20.78
CA SER A 137 -7.79 2.79 22.19
C SER A 137 -7.40 1.62 23.07
N THR A 138 -6.61 1.88 24.11
CA THR A 138 -6.21 0.87 25.11
C THR A 138 -5.96 1.52 26.46
N LEU A 139 -5.88 0.69 27.50
CA LEU A 139 -5.44 1.11 28.82
C LEU A 139 -3.94 0.83 28.96
N VAL A 140 -3.20 1.80 29.50
CA VAL A 140 -1.76 1.70 29.76
C VAL A 140 -1.53 1.91 31.25
N ALA A 141 -0.86 0.94 31.88
CA ALA A 141 -0.39 1.07 33.25
C ALA A 141 0.89 1.93 33.29
N LEU A 142 1.00 2.78 34.31
CA LEU A 142 2.08 3.74 34.51
C LEU A 142 2.82 3.45 35.81
N GLU A 143 4.14 3.63 35.77
CA GLU A 143 5.00 3.67 36.96
C GLU A 143 5.08 5.11 37.51
N PRO A 144 5.24 5.32 38.83
CA PRO A 144 5.41 6.66 39.38
C PRO A 144 6.56 7.43 38.69
N GLY A 145 6.30 8.68 38.30
CA GLY A 145 7.24 9.52 37.57
C GLY A 145 6.99 9.56 36.05
N PRO A 146 8.02 9.87 35.25
CA PRO A 146 7.91 9.93 33.79
C PRO A 146 7.72 8.55 33.16
N ASN A 147 6.76 8.44 32.25
CA ASN A 147 6.46 7.27 31.44
C ASN A 147 6.53 7.67 29.97
N ILE A 148 7.17 6.84 29.16
CA ILE A 148 7.23 6.98 27.71
C ILE A 148 6.42 5.83 27.11
N ILE A 149 5.44 6.17 26.28
CA ILE A 149 4.55 5.21 25.63
C ILE A 149 4.83 5.24 24.14
N ASP A 150 5.37 4.15 23.60
CA ASP A 150 5.68 4.01 22.19
C ASP A 150 4.47 3.44 21.46
N VAL A 151 4.10 4.09 20.35
CA VAL A 151 3.06 3.62 19.43
C VAL A 151 3.68 3.47 18.05
N VAL A 152 3.55 2.27 17.48
CA VAL A 152 4.02 1.97 16.13
C VAL A 152 2.85 1.52 15.28
N SER A 153 2.77 2.01 14.06
CA SER A 153 1.77 1.60 13.07
C SER A 153 2.43 1.21 11.75
N THR A 154 1.94 0.15 11.13
CA THR A 154 2.42 -0.35 9.83
C THR A 154 1.24 -0.61 8.89
N ASN A 155 1.28 -0.08 7.67
CA ASN A 155 0.24 -0.32 6.65
C ASN A 155 0.59 -1.51 5.73
N SER A 156 -0.31 -1.83 4.79
CA SER A 156 -0.14 -2.93 3.83
C SER A 156 1.04 -2.75 2.88
N ASP A 157 1.45 -1.50 2.65
CA ASP A 157 2.54 -1.15 1.74
C ASP A 157 3.91 -1.19 2.46
N GLY A 158 3.91 -1.62 3.73
CA GLY A 158 5.12 -1.72 4.56
C GLY A 158 5.61 -0.38 5.11
N GLN A 159 4.86 0.71 4.94
CA GLN A 159 5.19 1.99 5.55
C GLN A 159 5.03 1.89 7.06
N VAL A 160 6.03 2.37 7.80
CA VAL A 160 6.05 2.36 9.27
C VAL A 160 6.04 3.80 9.77
N MET A 161 5.18 4.07 10.75
CA MET A 161 5.18 5.32 11.52
C MET A 161 5.27 5.02 13.01
N SER A 162 5.97 5.88 13.74
CA SER A 162 6.09 5.83 15.18
C SER A 162 5.66 7.16 15.79
N ALA A 163 4.96 7.09 16.91
CA ALA A 163 4.58 8.23 17.74
C ALA A 163 4.83 7.90 19.21
N VAL A 164 5.11 8.92 20.00
CA VAL A 164 5.41 8.79 21.43
C VAL A 164 4.46 9.68 22.21
N ALA A 165 3.96 9.18 23.33
CA ALA A 165 3.30 9.99 24.35
C ALA A 165 4.09 9.93 25.65
N ALA A 166 4.56 11.07 26.13
CA ALA A 166 5.18 11.20 27.45
C ALA A 166 4.10 11.59 28.49
N VAL A 167 4.08 10.88 29.61
CA VAL A 167 3.11 11.10 30.70
C VAL A 167 3.83 11.06 32.04
N ILE A 168 3.54 11.99 32.93
CA ILE A 168 4.10 12.01 34.29
C ILE A 168 3.02 11.56 35.27
N TYR A 169 3.18 10.39 35.87
CA TYR A 169 2.30 9.89 36.90
C TYR A 169 2.75 10.38 38.29
N ARG A 170 1.87 11.11 38.98
CA ARG A 170 2.08 11.61 40.35
C ARG A 170 0.89 11.16 41.22
N PRO A 171 1.03 10.06 41.99
CA PRO A 171 0.00 9.54 42.88
C PRO A 171 -0.52 10.57 43.90
#